data_AF-A0A379SYX4-F1
#
_entry.id   AF-A0A379SYX4-F1
#
_cell.length_a   1.000
_cell.length_b   1.000
_cell.length_c   1.000
_cell.angle_alpha   90.00
_cell.angle_beta   90.00
_cell.angle_gamma   90.00
#
_symmetry.space_group_name_H-M   'P 1'
#
loop_
_entity.id
_entity.type
_entity.pdbx_description
1 polymer ?
#
loop_
_entity_poly.entity_id
_entity_poly.type
_entity_poly.pdbx_seq_one_letter_code
_entity_poly.pdbx_strand_id
1 'polypeptide(L)'
;MLNLKECRFKAVNDGEVYVSGSRHEATPYALKLEGARQVGFRCLTIAGTRDPIMIAGIDAILEDVKASVARNLSLKDDSIRMTFHLYGKNGVMGNHEPMQTAGHELGILLDVVAPTQDIANSVCSLVRSTLLHYGYENRIATAGNLAFPFSPSDIQSGPVYEFSIYHLIEASDALRFDFHLEQVTPQGVQS
;
A
#
# COMPACT_ATOMS: atom_id res chain seq x y z
N MET A 1 -10.33 24.82 -16.08
CA MET A 1 -9.81 23.45 -16.26
C MET A 1 -8.61 23.48 -17.19
N LEU A 2 -7.57 22.69 -16.93
CA LEU A 2 -6.43 22.56 -17.85
C LEU A 2 -6.75 21.53 -18.93
N ASN A 3 -6.90 21.98 -20.18
CA ASN A 3 -7.07 21.12 -21.34
C ASN A 3 -5.70 20.74 -21.92
N LEU A 4 -5.41 19.44 -21.94
CA LEU A 4 -4.17 18.86 -22.45
C LEU A 4 -4.31 18.18 -23.81
N LYS A 5 -5.47 18.26 -24.48
CA LYS A 5 -5.72 17.58 -25.78
C LYS A 5 -4.74 17.99 -26.87
N GLU A 6 -4.35 19.26 -26.88
CA GLU A 6 -3.36 19.82 -27.82
C GLU A 6 -1.95 19.87 -27.22
N CYS A 7 -1.70 19.20 -26.09
CA CYS A 7 -0.40 19.18 -25.44
C CYS A 7 0.62 18.45 -26.32
N ARG A 8 1.73 19.13 -26.62
CA ARG A 8 2.84 18.61 -27.42
C ARG A 8 4.10 18.61 -26.60
N PHE A 9 4.79 17.47 -26.63
CA PHE A 9 6.10 17.28 -26.03
C PHE A 9 7.12 17.26 -27.15
N LYS A 10 8.05 18.21 -27.16
CA LYS A 10 9.15 18.25 -28.11
C LYS A 10 10.46 18.10 -27.35
N ALA A 11 11.18 17.01 -27.60
CA ALA A 11 12.54 16.85 -27.09
C ALA A 11 13.43 17.98 -27.63
N VAL A 12 14.12 18.66 -26.73
CA VAL A 12 15.07 19.73 -27.06
C VAL A 12 16.49 19.16 -27.11
N ASN A 13 16.79 18.20 -26.24
CA ASN A 13 18.03 17.41 -26.17
C ASN A 13 17.78 16.14 -25.32
N ASP A 14 18.84 15.42 -24.96
CA ASP A 14 18.80 14.14 -24.23
C ASP A 14 18.29 14.21 -22.78
N GLY A 15 17.92 15.40 -22.26
CA GLY A 15 17.37 15.56 -20.91
C GLY A 15 16.25 16.60 -20.78
N GLU A 16 15.98 17.38 -21.83
CA GLU A 16 15.03 18.50 -21.78
C GLU A 16 13.87 18.30 -22.75
N VAL A 17 12.66 18.54 -22.24
CA VAL A 17 11.42 18.48 -23.03
C VAL A 17 10.72 19.83 -22.96
N TYR A 18 10.48 20.44 -24.12
CA TYR A 18 9.63 21.60 -24.22
C TYR A 18 8.17 21.17 -24.36
N VAL A 19 7.33 21.68 -23.47
CA VAL A 19 5.90 21.37 -23.40
C VAL A 19 5.09 22.59 -23.83
N SER A 20 4.19 22.42 -24.80
CA SER A 20 3.35 23.51 -25.33
C SER A 20 1.97 23.02 -25.73
N GLY A 21 1.05 23.96 -26.00
CA GLY A 21 -0.30 23.63 -26.51
C GLY A 21 -1.33 23.28 -25.43
N SER A 22 -0.93 23.19 -24.15
CA SER A 22 -1.88 23.19 -23.04
C SER A 22 -2.67 24.50 -23.02
N ARG A 23 -3.98 24.41 -22.79
CA ARG A 23 -4.88 25.57 -22.73
C ARG A 23 -5.62 25.58 -21.41
N HIS A 24 -5.73 26.74 -20.80
CA HIS A 24 -6.66 26.91 -19.69
C HIS A 24 -8.03 27.28 -20.24
N GLU A 25 -9.02 26.43 -20.00
CA GLU A 25 -10.40 26.66 -20.41
C GLU A 25 -11.24 27.07 -19.21
N ALA A 26 -12.09 28.08 -19.42
CA ALA A 26 -13.10 28.44 -18.42
C ALA A 26 -14.10 27.28 -18.30
N THR A 27 -14.26 26.78 -17.08
CA THR A 27 -15.26 25.77 -16.72
C THR A 27 -16.03 26.28 -15.52
N PRO A 28 -17.31 25.88 -15.33
CA PRO A 28 -18.04 26.20 -14.11
C PRO A 28 -17.21 25.85 -12.88
N TYR A 29 -17.30 26.69 -11.86
CA TYR A 29 -16.64 26.41 -10.59
C TYR A 29 -17.28 25.16 -9.97
N ALA A 30 -16.46 24.22 -9.53
CA ALA A 30 -16.92 22.97 -8.95
C ALA A 30 -16.16 22.69 -7.65
N LEU A 31 -16.87 22.12 -6.69
CA LEU A 31 -16.31 21.65 -5.44
C LEU A 31 -15.91 20.19 -5.61
N LYS A 32 -14.65 19.87 -5.31
CA LYS A 32 -14.19 18.49 -5.30
C LYS A 32 -14.55 17.85 -3.97
N LEU A 33 -15.43 16.86 -4.00
CA LEU A 33 -15.74 16.02 -2.86
C LEU A 33 -14.85 14.78 -2.89
N GLU A 34 -14.01 14.67 -1.86
CA GLU A 34 -13.20 13.50 -1.58
C GLU A 34 -13.66 12.89 -0.25
N GLY A 35 -13.80 11.57 -0.23
CA GLY A 35 -14.21 10.84 0.97
C GLY A 35 -13.31 9.65 1.21
N ALA A 36 -13.09 9.34 2.48
CA ALA A 36 -12.44 8.13 2.93
C ALA A 36 -13.42 7.31 3.76
N ARG A 37 -13.41 5.98 3.63
CA ARG A 37 -14.19 5.07 4.47
C ARG A 37 -13.27 4.15 5.24
N GLN A 38 -13.62 3.86 6.50
CA GLN A 38 -12.90 2.86 7.26
C GLN A 38 -13.14 1.47 6.64
N VAL A 39 -12.08 0.70 6.47
CA VAL A 39 -12.12 -0.66 5.89
C VAL A 39 -11.73 -1.75 6.87
N GLY A 40 -11.26 -1.38 8.05
CA GLY A 40 -10.88 -2.31 9.10
C GLY A 40 -9.79 -1.74 9.99
N PHE A 41 -9.00 -2.64 10.56
CA PHE A 41 -7.87 -2.39 11.44
C PHE A 41 -6.67 -3.19 10.93
N ARG A 42 -5.46 -2.64 11.13
CA ARG A 42 -4.23 -3.21 10.59
C ARG A 42 -3.29 -3.73 11.66
N CYS A 43 -2.67 -4.86 11.36
CA CYS A 43 -1.50 -5.38 12.05
C CYS A 43 -0.45 -5.80 11.02
N LEU A 44 0.79 -5.38 11.24
CA LEU A 44 1.90 -5.61 10.32
C LEU A 44 2.99 -6.45 10.99
N THR A 45 3.73 -7.24 10.22
CA THR A 45 5.04 -7.74 10.65
C THR A 45 6.03 -7.65 9.51
N ILE A 46 7.30 -7.42 9.85
CA ILE A 46 8.41 -7.33 8.91
C ILE A 46 9.44 -8.40 9.28
N ALA A 47 9.90 -9.15 8.28
CA ALA A 47 10.93 -10.15 8.44
C ALA A 47 11.90 -10.16 7.25
N GLY A 48 13.13 -10.61 7.48
CA GLY A 48 14.10 -10.93 6.44
C GLY A 48 14.27 -12.44 6.27
N THR A 49 14.58 -12.89 5.05
CA THR A 49 15.15 -14.22 4.81
C THR A 49 16.29 -14.14 3.81
N ARG A 50 17.28 -15.02 3.99
CA ARG A 50 18.44 -15.22 3.10
C ARG A 50 18.53 -16.67 2.60
N ASP A 51 17.63 -17.54 3.02
CA ASP A 51 17.70 -18.95 2.63
C ASP A 51 17.37 -19.06 1.12
N PRO A 52 18.32 -19.47 0.26
CA PRO A 52 18.09 -19.54 -1.18
C PRO A 52 16.98 -20.53 -1.57
N ILE A 53 16.76 -21.57 -0.77
CA ILE A 53 15.70 -22.55 -1.00
C ILE A 53 14.34 -21.92 -0.71
N MET A 54 14.22 -21.22 0.42
CA MET A 54 13.00 -20.47 0.76
C MET A 54 12.72 -19.37 -0.26
N ILE A 55 13.74 -18.62 -0.66
CA ILE A 55 13.62 -17.54 -1.65
C ILE A 55 13.13 -18.09 -2.99
N ALA A 56 13.68 -19.23 -3.44
CA ALA A 56 13.24 -19.87 -4.68
C ALA A 56 11.79 -20.36 -4.62
N GLY A 57 11.33 -20.83 -3.45
CA GLY A 57 9.98 -21.34 -3.23
C GLY A 57 8.98 -20.33 -2.66
N ILE A 58 9.35 -19.06 -2.49
CA ILE A 58 8.63 -18.12 -1.61
C ILE A 58 7.16 -17.95 -2.01
N ASP A 59 6.87 -17.85 -3.31
CA ASP A 59 5.51 -17.62 -3.79
C ASP A 59 4.59 -18.81 -3.41
N ALA A 60 5.05 -20.05 -3.60
CA ALA A 60 4.31 -21.25 -3.22
C ALA A 60 4.15 -21.39 -1.70
N ILE A 61 5.21 -21.13 -0.94
CA ILE A 61 5.19 -21.14 0.53
C ILE A 61 4.12 -20.17 1.05
N LEU A 62 4.08 -18.94 0.53
CA LEU A 62 3.14 -17.92 1.00
C LEU A 62 1.69 -18.28 0.66
N GLU A 63 1.42 -18.84 -0.52
CA GLU A 63 0.08 -19.32 -0.87
C GLU A 63 -0.38 -20.46 0.05
N ASP A 64 0.50 -21.42 0.35
CA ASP A 64 0.19 -22.51 1.27
C ASP A 64 -0.06 -22.02 2.70
N VAL A 65 0.74 -21.05 3.18
CA VAL A 65 0.55 -20.43 4.49
C VAL A 65 -0.79 -19.71 4.56
N LYS A 66 -1.14 -18.89 3.54
CA LYS A 66 -2.46 -18.24 3.46
C LYS A 66 -3.59 -19.26 3.49
N ALA A 67 -3.50 -20.31 2.67
CA ALA A 67 -4.52 -21.35 2.61
C ALA A 67 -4.66 -22.11 3.94
N SER A 68 -3.54 -22.39 4.63
CA SER A 68 -3.54 -23.03 5.94
C SER A 68 -4.19 -22.16 7.01
N VAL A 69 -3.86 -20.87 7.03
CA VAL A 69 -4.45 -19.90 7.99
C VAL A 69 -5.95 -19.73 7.73
N ALA A 70 -6.36 -19.60 6.46
CA ALA A 70 -7.76 -19.49 6.09
C ALA A 70 -8.60 -20.69 6.55
N ARG A 71 -8.06 -21.91 6.39
CA ARG A 71 -8.69 -23.15 6.90
C ARG A 71 -8.80 -23.15 8.42
N ASN A 72 -7.73 -22.82 9.13
CA ASN A 72 -7.67 -22.84 10.60
C ASN A 72 -8.67 -21.88 11.25
N LEU A 73 -8.88 -20.73 10.63
CA LEU A 73 -9.74 -19.68 11.17
C LEU A 73 -11.19 -19.77 10.66
N SER A 74 -11.53 -20.79 9.84
CA SER A 74 -12.84 -20.91 9.18
C SER A 74 -13.27 -19.62 8.47
N LEU A 75 -12.29 -18.88 7.93
CA LEU A 75 -12.52 -17.59 7.30
C LEU A 75 -13.23 -17.83 5.98
N LYS A 76 -14.55 -17.77 5.99
CA LYS A 76 -15.39 -17.53 4.81
C LYS A 76 -15.56 -16.04 4.54
N ASP A 77 -14.78 -15.21 5.23
CA ASP A 77 -15.03 -13.79 5.33
C ASP A 77 -14.05 -13.02 4.46
N ASP A 78 -14.57 -12.46 3.37
CA ASP A 78 -13.86 -11.55 2.46
C ASP A 78 -13.40 -10.25 3.17
N SER A 79 -13.76 -10.07 4.44
CA SER A 79 -13.34 -8.94 5.28
C SER A 79 -11.90 -8.99 5.77
N ILE A 80 -11.21 -10.15 5.66
CA ILE A 80 -9.81 -10.30 6.07
C ILE A 80 -8.90 -10.32 4.85
N ARG A 81 -7.98 -9.36 4.79
CA ARG A 81 -7.00 -9.21 3.72
C ARG A 81 -5.62 -9.48 4.27
N MET A 82 -4.91 -10.43 3.65
CA MET A 82 -3.51 -10.76 3.95
C MET A 82 -2.65 -10.47 2.73
N THR A 83 -1.84 -9.41 2.81
CA THR A 83 -0.99 -8.97 1.70
C THR A 83 0.47 -9.17 2.07
N PHE A 84 1.25 -9.77 1.18
CA PHE A 84 2.70 -9.89 1.34
C PHE A 84 3.40 -8.99 0.34
N HIS A 85 4.27 -8.11 0.83
CA HIS A 85 5.19 -7.36 -0.01
C HIS A 85 6.58 -7.98 0.10
N LEU A 86 7.15 -8.34 -1.06
CA LEU A 86 8.46 -9.00 -1.17
C LEU A 86 9.50 -8.03 -1.73
N TYR A 87 10.13 -7.27 -0.84
CA TYR A 87 11.25 -6.40 -1.19
C TYR A 87 12.50 -7.23 -1.50
N GLY A 88 13.15 -6.95 -2.62
CA GLY A 88 14.19 -7.80 -3.20
C GLY A 88 13.67 -8.79 -4.25
N LYS A 89 12.35 -8.87 -4.47
CA LYS A 89 11.74 -9.62 -5.59
C LYS A 89 10.94 -8.69 -6.48
N ASN A 90 9.74 -8.30 -6.05
CA ASN A 90 8.80 -7.50 -6.85
C ASN A 90 7.84 -6.65 -5.99
N GLY A 91 8.22 -6.32 -4.75
CA GLY A 91 7.35 -5.64 -3.79
C GLY A 91 6.90 -4.22 -4.18
N VAL A 92 7.52 -3.59 -5.18
CA VAL A 92 7.17 -2.25 -5.69
C VAL A 92 6.42 -2.34 -7.01
N MET A 93 7.01 -2.98 -8.03
CA MET A 93 6.44 -3.04 -9.39
C MET A 93 5.46 -4.20 -9.63
N GLY A 94 5.36 -5.15 -8.69
CA GLY A 94 4.49 -6.32 -8.83
C GLY A 94 4.80 -7.10 -10.10
N ASN A 95 3.79 -7.33 -10.95
CA ASN A 95 3.94 -8.04 -12.22
C ASN A 95 4.73 -7.26 -13.27
N HIS A 96 4.98 -5.96 -13.06
CA HIS A 96 5.74 -5.11 -13.98
C HIS A 96 7.24 -5.07 -13.66
N GLU A 97 7.71 -5.83 -12.67
CA GLU A 97 9.13 -5.90 -12.34
C GLU A 97 9.94 -6.44 -13.53
N PRO A 98 10.87 -5.67 -14.13
CA PRO A 98 11.65 -6.15 -15.26
C PRO A 98 12.62 -7.27 -14.87
N MET A 99 13.10 -7.32 -13.62
CA MET A 99 14.04 -8.33 -13.16
C MET A 99 13.33 -9.50 -12.44
N GLN A 100 13.24 -10.65 -13.11
CA GLN A 100 12.54 -11.83 -12.57
C GLN A 100 13.36 -12.65 -11.57
N THR A 101 14.62 -12.27 -11.32
CA THR A 101 15.50 -12.93 -10.36
C THR A 101 15.42 -12.20 -9.02
N ALA A 102 15.07 -12.93 -7.97
CA ALA A 102 15.11 -12.40 -6.61
C ALA A 102 16.54 -12.08 -6.16
N GLY A 103 16.69 -11.10 -5.28
CA GLY A 103 17.95 -10.75 -4.63
C GLY A 103 18.42 -11.82 -3.65
N HIS A 104 19.63 -11.63 -3.10
CA HIS A 104 20.21 -12.54 -2.11
C HIS A 104 19.42 -12.59 -0.79
N GLU A 105 18.66 -11.55 -0.50
CA GLU A 105 17.81 -11.43 0.69
C GLU A 105 16.45 -10.90 0.27
N LEU A 106 15.39 -11.38 0.94
CA LEU A 106 14.05 -10.85 0.79
C LEU A 106 13.59 -10.18 2.09
N GLY A 107 13.10 -8.95 1.97
CA GLY A 107 12.29 -8.29 2.98
C GLY A 107 10.82 -8.66 2.77
N ILE A 108 10.22 -9.32 3.75
CA ILE A 108 8.83 -9.76 3.75
C ILE A 108 8.06 -8.86 4.70
N LEU A 109 7.17 -8.02 4.14
CA LEU A 109 6.19 -7.26 4.91
C LEU A 109 4.83 -7.94 4.76
N LEU A 110 4.30 -8.47 5.85
CA LEU A 110 2.92 -8.93 5.94
C LEU A 110 2.04 -7.76 6.40
N ASP A 111 1.04 -7.41 5.61
CA ASP A 111 -0.05 -6.49 5.95
C ASP A 111 -1.36 -7.25 6.11
N VAL A 112 -1.87 -7.30 7.35
CA VAL A 112 -3.17 -7.87 7.67
C VAL A 112 -4.15 -6.74 7.98
N VAL A 113 -5.26 -6.70 7.24
CA VAL A 113 -6.42 -5.85 7.53
C VAL A 113 -7.63 -6.72 7.83
N ALA A 114 -8.32 -6.44 8.95
CA ALA A 114 -9.49 -7.20 9.40
C ALA A 114 -10.55 -6.28 10.07
N PRO A 115 -11.78 -6.76 10.32
CA PRO A 115 -12.86 -5.93 10.89
C PRO A 115 -12.57 -5.31 12.26
N THR A 116 -11.74 -5.96 13.09
CA THR A 116 -11.34 -5.48 14.41
C THR A 116 -9.84 -5.64 14.61
N GLN A 117 -9.25 -4.83 15.51
CA GLN A 117 -7.82 -4.91 15.81
C GLN A 117 -7.42 -6.28 16.36
N ASP A 118 -8.27 -6.90 17.20
CA ASP A 118 -8.00 -8.22 17.79
C ASP A 118 -7.94 -9.33 16.74
N ILE A 119 -8.80 -9.28 15.72
CA ILE A 119 -8.75 -10.23 14.60
C ILE A 119 -7.48 -9.98 13.78
N ALA A 120 -7.16 -8.72 13.47
CA ALA A 120 -5.94 -8.38 12.72
C ALA A 120 -4.67 -8.88 13.43
N ASN A 121 -4.59 -8.69 14.74
CA ASN A 121 -3.50 -9.18 15.58
C ASN A 121 -3.41 -10.72 15.58
N SER A 122 -4.55 -11.38 15.76
CA SER A 122 -4.60 -12.84 15.83
C SER A 122 -4.17 -13.49 14.51
N VAL A 123 -4.66 -12.96 13.39
CA VAL A 123 -4.28 -13.40 12.05
C VAL A 123 -2.80 -13.12 11.79
N CYS A 124 -2.31 -11.90 12.06
CA CYS A 124 -0.90 -11.56 11.86
C CYS A 124 0.03 -12.48 12.65
N SER A 125 -0.27 -12.70 13.94
CA SER A 125 0.51 -13.59 14.80
C SER A 125 0.50 -15.04 14.32
N LEU A 126 -0.67 -15.54 13.88
CA LEU A 126 -0.80 -16.89 13.35
C LEU A 126 0.01 -17.07 12.05
N VAL A 127 -0.19 -16.18 11.07
CA VAL A 127 0.54 -16.21 9.79
C VAL A 127 2.05 -16.13 10.02
N ARG A 128 2.50 -15.20 10.87
CA ARG A 128 3.92 -15.04 11.23
C ARG A 128 4.50 -16.31 11.84
N SER A 129 3.79 -16.90 12.81
CA SER A 129 4.23 -18.13 13.48
C SER A 129 4.26 -19.32 12.53
N THR A 130 3.27 -19.44 11.65
CA THR A 130 3.23 -20.50 10.63
C THR A 130 4.38 -20.35 9.64
N LEU A 131 4.62 -19.14 9.11
CA LEU A 131 5.70 -18.90 8.14
C LEU A 131 7.09 -19.11 8.76
N LEU A 132 7.28 -18.71 10.02
CA LEU A 132 8.52 -18.90 10.76
C LEU A 132 8.94 -20.37 10.85
N HIS A 133 7.97 -21.28 11.00
CA HIS A 133 8.22 -22.71 11.19
C HIS A 133 7.90 -23.57 9.97
N TYR A 134 7.41 -22.97 8.88
CA TYR A 134 6.95 -23.68 7.69
C TYR A 134 8.05 -24.63 7.15
N GLY A 135 7.67 -25.88 6.89
CA GLY A 135 8.56 -26.90 6.36
C GLY A 135 8.53 -26.90 4.84
N TYR A 136 9.70 -26.86 4.21
CA TYR A 136 9.86 -27.01 2.76
C TYR A 136 10.97 -28.03 2.46
N GLU A 137 10.94 -28.58 1.26
CA GLU A 137 11.90 -29.60 0.84
C GLU A 137 13.33 -29.09 0.93
N ASN A 138 14.26 -29.94 1.38
CA ASN A 138 15.68 -29.62 1.53
C ASN A 138 15.99 -28.49 2.53
N ARG A 139 15.04 -28.09 3.38
CA ARG A 139 15.29 -27.12 4.46
C ARG A 139 16.40 -27.61 5.39
N ILE A 140 17.44 -26.80 5.54
CA ILE A 140 18.55 -27.04 6.48
C ILE A 140 18.26 -26.39 7.84
N ALA A 141 17.55 -25.26 7.85
CA ALA A 141 17.22 -24.52 9.08
C ALA A 141 16.46 -25.41 10.08
N THR A 142 17.01 -25.51 11.30
CA THR A 142 16.46 -26.31 12.40
C THR A 142 15.56 -25.49 13.34
N ALA A 143 15.68 -24.16 13.30
CA ALA A 143 14.91 -23.23 14.11
C ALA A 143 13.88 -22.47 13.24
N GLY A 144 14.11 -21.17 13.00
CA GLY A 144 13.21 -20.30 12.27
C GLY A 144 13.68 -19.94 10.87
N ASN A 145 12.73 -19.80 9.95
CA ASN A 145 12.95 -19.37 8.56
C ASN A 145 13.19 -17.87 8.38
N LEU A 146 12.91 -17.06 9.42
CA LEU A 146 12.78 -15.62 9.33
C LEU A 146 13.60 -14.91 10.41
N ALA A 147 14.21 -13.79 10.04
CA ALA A 147 14.85 -12.85 10.95
C ALA A 147 13.93 -11.65 11.19
N PHE A 148 13.51 -11.42 12.43
CA PHE A 148 12.69 -10.26 12.78
C PHE A 148 13.58 -9.12 13.30
N PRO A 149 13.43 -7.88 12.79
CA PRO A 149 14.27 -6.76 13.21
C PRO A 149 13.86 -6.17 14.57
N PHE A 150 12.65 -6.46 15.06
CA PHE A 150 12.11 -5.89 16.29
C PHE A 150 11.48 -6.95 17.20
N SER A 151 11.40 -6.62 18.49
CA SER A 151 10.62 -7.33 19.50
C SER A 151 9.81 -6.29 20.30
N PRO A 152 8.47 -6.35 20.31
CA PRO A 152 7.63 -7.32 19.58
C PRO A 152 7.78 -7.19 18.06
N SER A 153 7.56 -8.29 17.35
CA SER A 153 7.68 -8.35 15.88
C SER A 153 6.41 -7.95 15.13
N ASP A 154 5.30 -7.74 15.86
CA ASP A 154 4.02 -7.27 15.33
C ASP A 154 3.82 -5.78 15.63
N ILE A 155 3.32 -5.04 14.66
CA ILE A 155 3.06 -3.60 14.73
C ILE A 155 1.56 -3.36 14.54
N GLN A 156 0.92 -2.85 15.58
CA GLN A 156 -0.49 -2.45 15.53
C GLN A 156 -0.60 -1.05 14.93
N SER A 157 -1.29 -0.93 13.79
CA SER A 157 -1.42 0.35 13.07
C SER A 157 -2.79 1.01 13.25
N GLY A 158 -3.75 0.34 13.90
CA GLY A 158 -5.08 0.90 14.15
C GLY A 158 -5.98 0.92 12.91
N PRO A 159 -7.00 1.81 12.88
CA PRO A 159 -7.95 1.91 11.79
C PRO A 159 -7.30 2.20 10.43
N VAL A 160 -7.76 1.50 9.40
CA VAL A 160 -7.36 1.73 8.00
C VAL A 160 -8.52 2.33 7.24
N TYR A 161 -8.22 3.29 6.37
CA TYR A 161 -9.18 3.92 5.49
C TYR A 161 -8.76 3.71 4.04
N GLU A 162 -9.76 3.53 3.18
CA GLU A 162 -9.56 3.62 1.73
C GLU A 162 -10.34 4.81 1.17
N PHE A 163 -9.83 5.34 0.07
CA PHE A 163 -10.51 6.36 -0.68
C PHE A 163 -11.83 5.79 -1.25
N SER A 164 -12.94 6.48 -1.01
CA SER A 164 -14.30 5.96 -1.26
C SER A 164 -15.20 6.86 -2.10
N ILE A 165 -14.89 8.16 -2.19
CA ILE A 165 -15.69 9.12 -2.96
C ILE A 165 -14.76 10.01 -3.78
N TYR A 166 -14.99 10.05 -5.10
CA TYR A 166 -14.43 11.04 -6.02
C TYR A 166 -15.57 11.67 -6.80
N HIS A 167 -15.96 12.90 -6.46
CA HIS A 167 -17.03 13.57 -7.18
C HIS A 167 -16.78 15.07 -7.33
N LEU A 168 -17.19 15.64 -8.46
CA LEU A 168 -17.23 17.08 -8.66
C LEU A 168 -18.67 17.54 -8.52
N ILE A 169 -18.91 18.40 -7.54
CA ILE A 169 -20.21 19.00 -7.29
C ILE A 169 -20.23 20.37 -7.96
N GLU A 170 -21.28 20.65 -8.73
CA GLU A 170 -21.50 21.98 -9.29
C GLU A 170 -21.67 23.00 -8.15
N ALA A 171 -20.87 24.06 -8.19
CA ALA A 171 -20.95 25.08 -7.14
C ALA A 171 -22.29 25.82 -7.24
N SER A 172 -22.97 25.94 -6.10
CA SER A 172 -24.21 26.70 -5.96
C SER A 172 -24.17 27.52 -4.68
N ASP A 173 -25.03 28.52 -4.58
CA ASP A 173 -25.12 29.37 -3.38
C ASP A 173 -25.48 28.57 -2.10
N ALA A 174 -26.09 27.39 -2.24
CA ALA A 174 -26.39 26.49 -1.12
C ALA A 174 -25.16 25.78 -0.55
N LEU A 175 -24.02 25.79 -1.26
CA LEU A 175 -22.75 25.17 -0.86
C LEU A 175 -21.69 26.20 -0.46
N ARG A 176 -22.11 27.43 -0.13
CA ARG A 176 -21.21 28.46 0.39
C ARG A 176 -20.74 28.06 1.78
N PHE A 177 -19.43 27.85 1.90
CA PHE A 177 -18.76 27.77 3.20
C PHE A 177 -18.32 29.18 3.59
N ASP A 178 -18.57 29.58 4.84
CA ASP A 178 -17.94 30.78 5.37
C ASP A 178 -16.43 30.50 5.48
N PHE A 179 -15.62 31.28 4.76
CA PHE A 179 -14.18 31.22 4.88
C PHE A 179 -13.63 32.62 5.15
N HIS A 180 -12.60 32.67 5.99
CA HIS A 180 -11.84 33.87 6.24
C HIS A 180 -10.62 33.87 5.31
N LEU A 181 -10.41 34.96 4.58
CA LEU A 181 -9.27 35.09 3.66
C LEU A 181 -8.30 36.12 4.25
N GLU A 182 -7.14 35.66 4.73
CA GLU A 182 -6.04 36.55 5.14
C GLU A 182 -5.02 36.66 4.02
N GLN A 183 -4.77 37.88 3.58
CA GLN A 183 -3.76 38.16 2.57
C GLN A 183 -2.43 38.48 3.28
N VAL A 184 -1.51 37.52 3.28
CA VAL A 184 -0.18 37.71 3.87
C VAL A 184 0.74 38.34 2.84
N THR A 185 1.10 39.61 3.07
CA THR A 185 2.11 40.31 2.26
C THR A 185 3.50 40.11 2.88
N PRO A 186 4.60 40.42 2.15
CA PRO A 186 5.94 40.41 2.72
C PRO A 186 6.10 41.31 3.97
N GLN A 187 5.19 42.27 4.18
CA GLN A 187 5.15 43.15 5.34
C GLN A 187 4.33 42.60 6.53
N GLY A 188 3.71 41.43 6.40
CA GLY A 188 2.85 40.80 7.42
C GLY A 188 1.36 40.77 7.06
N VAL A 189 0.55 40.30 8.01
CA VAL A 189 -0.92 40.30 7.92
C VAL A 189 -1.42 41.75 8.06
N GLN A 190 -2.08 42.29 7.04
CA GLN A 190 -2.83 43.53 7.18
C GLN A 190 -4.23 43.19 7.68
N SER A 191 -4.52 43.61 8.91
CA SER A 191 -5.84 43.50 9.57
C SER A 191 -6.87 44.43 8.93
#